data_AF-A0A9C8C528-F1
#
_entry.id   AF-A0A9C8C528-F1
#
_cell.length_a   1.000
_cell.length_b   1.000
_cell.length_c   1.000
_cell.angle_alpha   90.00
_cell.angle_beta   90.00
_cell.angle_gamma   90.00
#
_symmetry.space_group_name_H-M   'P 1'
#
loop_
_entity.id
_entity.type
_entity.pdbx_description
1 polymer ?
#
loop_
_entity_poly.entity_id
_entity_poly.type
_entity_poly.pdbx_seq_one_letter_code
_entity_poly.pdbx_strand_id
1 'polypeptide(L)' 'MNEQQQKILLEIINIVRENKDLPPVTELRGEQNLMADLGFDSLDLAELAVRCEKEFGIDIFEDSIVTKVEEVMEKINV' A
#
# COMPACT_ATOMS: atom_id res chain seq x y z
N MET A 1 -7.28 -3.14 -14.14
CA MET A 1 -7.08 -1.93 -13.32
C MET A 1 -8.43 -1.42 -12.90
N ASN A 2 -8.90 -1.84 -11.72
CA ASN A 2 -10.18 -1.39 -11.19
C ASN A 2 -9.95 -0.06 -10.45
N GLU A 3 -10.55 1.02 -10.92
CA GLU A 3 -10.42 2.37 -10.31
C GLU A 3 -10.79 2.39 -8.82
N GLN A 4 -11.64 1.46 -8.35
CA GLN A 4 -11.99 1.32 -6.93
C GLN A 4 -10.81 0.83 -6.07
N GLN A 5 -10.07 -0.19 -6.52
CA GLN A 5 -8.98 -0.78 -5.72
C GLN A 5 -7.84 0.23 -5.53
N GLN A 6 -7.53 0.99 -6.58
CA GLN A 6 -6.53 2.06 -6.51
C GLN A 6 -6.94 3.16 -5.51
N LYS A 7 -8.22 3.54 -5.45
CA LYS A 7 -8.73 4.51 -4.48
C LYS A 7 -8.61 3.99 -3.06
N ILE A 8 -9.02 2.75 -2.81
CA ILE A 8 -8.92 2.13 -1.48
C ILE A 8 -7.46 2.03 -1.05
N LEU A 9 -6.55 1.59 -1.94
CA LEU A 9 -5.12 1.51 -1.64
C LEU A 9 -4.54 2.91 -1.32
N LEU A 10 -4.96 3.95 -2.06
CA LEU A 10 -4.58 5.34 -1.79
C LEU A 10 -5.05 5.79 -0.40
N GLU A 11 -6.29 5.47 -0.02
CA GLU A 11 -6.82 5.76 1.32
C GLU A 11 -6.02 5.03 2.41
N ILE A 12 -5.75 3.74 2.23
CA ILE A 12 -4.96 2.94 3.18
C ILE A 12 -3.56 3.56 3.35
N ILE A 13 -2.88 3.88 2.25
CA ILE A 13 -1.55 4.49 2.27
C ILE A 13 -1.59 5.85 2.96
N ASN A 14 -2.61 6.66 2.70
CA ASN A 14 -2.78 7.95 3.36
C ASN A 14 -3.03 7.81 4.86
N ILE A 15 -3.77 6.80 5.31
CA ILE A 15 -3.96 6.56 6.75
C ILE A 15 -2.64 6.15 7.42
N VAL A 16 -1.87 5.25 6.79
CA VAL A 16 -0.55 4.84 7.32
C VAL A 16 0.40 6.04 7.37
N ARG A 17 0.36 6.91 6.35
CA ARG A 17 1.14 8.16 6.31
C ARG A 17 0.68 9.15 7.38
N GLU A 18 -0.62 9.32 7.57
CA GLU A 18 -1.19 10.20 8.60
C GLU A 18 -0.77 9.76 10.01
N ASN A 19 -0.74 8.45 10.27
CA ASN A 19 -0.23 7.89 11.53
C ASN A 19 1.26 8.24 11.79
N LYS A 20 2.03 8.54 10.75
CA LYS A 20 3.43 9.01 10.83
C LYS A 20 3.59 10.53 10.75
N ASP A 21 2.50 11.30 10.79
CA ASP A 21 2.52 12.74 10.52
C ASP A 21 3.10 13.09 9.12
N LEU A 22 3.00 12.17 8.16
CA LEU A 22 3.42 12.41 6.77
C LEU A 22 2.28 13.03 5.95
N PRO A 23 2.61 13.90 4.97
CA PRO A 23 1.59 14.47 4.10
C PRO A 23 0.94 13.37 3.25
N PRO A 24 -0.39 13.43 3.06
CA PRO A 24 -1.09 12.48 2.21
C PRO A 24 -0.64 12.66 0.75
N VAL A 25 -0.70 11.55 0.01
CA VAL A 25 -0.47 11.51 -1.43
C VAL A 25 -1.80 11.61 -2.17
N THR A 26 -1.79 12.34 -3.28
CA THR A 26 -2.97 12.50 -4.16
C THR A 26 -3.07 11.38 -5.18
N GLU A 27 -1.94 10.82 -5.59
CA GLU A 27 -1.86 9.75 -6.58
C GLU A 27 -0.78 8.75 -6.19
N LEU A 28 -1.09 7.47 -6.41
CA LEU A 28 -0.14 6.38 -6.33
C LEU A 28 0.43 6.09 -7.71
N ARG A 29 1.75 6.03 -7.80
CA ARG A 29 2.46 5.60 -9.00
C ARG A 29 3.04 4.22 -8.74
N GLY A 30 2.83 3.27 -9.66
CA GLY A 30 3.34 1.91 -9.51
C GLY A 30 4.86 1.82 -9.32
N GLU A 31 5.60 2.76 -9.92
CA GLU A 31 7.06 2.84 -9.82
C GLU A 31 7.56 3.31 -8.45
N GLN A 32 6.70 3.85 -7.58
CA GLN A 32 7.09 4.30 -6.24
C GLN A 32 7.49 3.13 -5.37
N ASN A 33 8.62 3.28 -4.69
CA ASN A 33 9.07 2.36 -3.67
C ASN A 33 8.36 2.67 -2.33
N LEU A 34 7.83 1.64 -1.68
CA LEU A 34 7.14 1.78 -0.40
C LEU A 34 8.07 2.36 0.68
N MET A 35 9.33 1.91 0.73
CA MET A 35 10.29 2.39 1.72
C MET A 35 10.90 3.73 1.28
N ALA A 36 11.46 3.79 0.07
CA ALA A 36 12.25 4.95 -0.36
C ALA A 36 11.40 6.17 -0.78
N ASP A 37 10.24 5.97 -1.41
CA ASP A 37 9.37 7.07 -1.86
C ASP A 37 8.25 7.36 -0.87
N LEU A 38 7.62 6.31 -0.29
CA LEU A 38 6.55 6.51 0.69
C LEU A 38 7.04 6.66 2.13
N GLY A 39 8.31 6.32 2.41
CA GLY A 39 8.88 6.42 3.75
C GLY A 39 8.33 5.36 4.71
N PHE A 40 7.90 4.21 4.19
CA PHE A 40 7.38 3.11 5.01
C PHE A 40 8.51 2.29 5.62
N ASP A 41 8.40 2.07 6.92
CA ASP A 41 9.26 1.17 7.68
C ASP A 41 8.57 -0.20 7.83
N SER A 42 9.28 -1.17 8.42
CA SER A 42 8.72 -2.52 8.64
C SER A 42 7.38 -2.53 9.39
N LEU A 43 7.17 -1.56 10.31
CA LEU A 43 5.92 -1.40 11.03
C LEU A 43 4.78 -0.92 10.12
N ASP A 44 5.06 0.04 9.25
CA ASP A 44 4.09 0.60 8.31
C ASP A 44 3.70 -0.42 7.24
N LEU A 45 4.67 -1.21 6.78
CA LEU A 45 4.43 -2.31 5.86
C LEU A 45 3.54 -3.38 6.50
N ALA A 46 3.77 -3.71 7.77
CA ALA A 46 2.91 -4.64 8.50
C ALA A 46 1.48 -4.06 8.68
N GLU A 47 1.35 -2.76 8.97
CA GLU A 47 0.03 -2.11 9.06
C GLU A 47 -0.68 -2.07 7.69
N LEU A 48 0.06 -1.74 6.63
CA LEU A 48 -0.42 -1.78 5.25
C LEU A 48 -0.93 -3.19 4.90
N ALA A 49 -0.18 -4.23 5.26
CA ALA A 49 -0.55 -5.63 5.03
C ALA A 49 -1.89 -5.97 5.68
N VAL A 50 -2.02 -5.70 6.98
CA VAL A 50 -3.24 -5.99 7.76
C VAL A 50 -4.43 -5.21 7.23
N ARG A 51 -4.25 -3.96 6.81
CA ARG A 51 -5.32 -3.15 6.22
C ARG A 51 -5.72 -3.68 4.85
N CYS A 52 -4.76 -4.06 4.01
CA CYS A 52 -5.03 -4.69 2.72
C CYS A 52 -5.73 -6.04 2.88
N GLU A 53 -5.31 -6.87 3.84
CA GLU A 53 -5.97 -8.14 4.16
C GLU A 53 -7.41 -7.91 4.63
N LYS A 54 -7.66 -6.88 5.45
CA LYS A 54 -9.00 -6.57 5.93
C LYS A 54 -9.93 -6.02 4.84
N GLU A 55 -9.42 -5.18 3.93
CA GLU A 55 -10.23 -4.56 2.87
C GLU A 55 -10.36 -5.42 1.61
N PHE A 56 -9.29 -6.11 1.21
CA PHE A 56 -9.24 -6.93 -0.01
C PHE A 56 -9.31 -8.43 0.26
N GLY A 57 -9.07 -8.89 1.48
CA GLY A 57 -8.98 -10.32 1.80
C GLY A 57 -7.69 -10.98 1.32
N ILE A 58 -6.65 -10.20 1.04
CA ILE A 58 -5.37 -10.67 0.47
C ILE A 58 -4.21 -10.15 1.32
N ASP A 59 -3.32 -11.04 1.75
CA ASP A 59 -2.04 -10.66 2.33
C ASP A 59 -1.02 -10.43 1.21
N ILE A 60 -0.59 -9.17 1.08
CA ILE A 60 0.32 -8.72 0.03
C ILE A 60 1.78 -9.16 0.29
N PHE A 61 2.14 -9.57 1.51
CA PHE A 61 3.49 -10.01 1.89
C PHE A 61 3.61 -11.52 2.15
N GLU A 62 2.53 -12.30 2.02
CA GLU A 62 2.52 -13.74 2.34
C GLU A 62 3.53 -14.55 1.50
N ASP A 63 3.53 -14.33 0.18
CA ASP A 63 4.35 -15.10 -0.77
C ASP A 63 5.62 -14.36 -1.23
N SER A 64 5.72 -13.05 -1.04
CA SER A 64 6.79 -12.24 -1.66
C SER A 64 7.05 -10.93 -0.92
N ILE A 65 8.31 -10.49 -0.94
CA ILE A 65 8.69 -9.17 -0.42
C ILE A 65 8.23 -8.12 -1.42
N VAL A 66 7.19 -7.37 -1.07
CA VAL A 66 6.72 -6.26 -1.88
C VAL A 66 7.53 -5.00 -1.55
N THR A 67 8.12 -4.41 -2.56
CA THR A 67 8.96 -3.21 -2.43
C THR A 67 8.36 -2.01 -3.14
N LYS A 68 7.53 -2.23 -4.14
CA LYS A 68 6.91 -1.18 -4.95
C LYS A 68 5.40 -1.21 -4.89
N VAL A 69 4.79 -0.06 -5.15
CA VAL A 69 3.33 0.07 -5.21
C VAL A 69 2.74 -0.78 -6.33
N GLU A 70 3.43 -0.95 -7.47
CA GLU A 70 2.98 -1.81 -8.57
C GLU A 70 2.73 -3.25 -8.12
N GLU A 71 3.62 -3.83 -7.31
CA GLU A 71 3.51 -5.20 -6.84
C GLU A 71 2.29 -5.36 -5.89
N VAL A 72 2.04 -4.36 -5.04
CA VAL A 72 0.82 -4.33 -4.20
C VAL A 72 -0.42 -4.30 -5.09
N MET A 73 -0.42 -3.46 -6.12
CA MET A 73 -1.54 -3.32 -7.06
C MET A 73 -1.78 -4.61 -7.84
N GLU A 74 -0.73 -5.32 -8.23
CA GLU A 74 -0.84 -6.62 -8.90
C GLU A 74 -1.47 -7.68 -7.99
N LYS A 75 -1.07 -7.71 -6.70
CA LYS A 75 -1.61 -8.64 -5.71
C LYS A 75 -3.11 -8.43 -5.47
N ILE A 76 -3.56 -7.18 -5.37
CA ILE A 76 -4.98 -6.87 -5.13
C ILE A 76 -5.85 -6.97 -6.40
N ASN A 77 -5.28 -6.87 -7.60
CA ASN A 77 -6.01 -6.95 -8.88
C ASN A 77 -6.24 -8.40 -9.36
N VAL A 78 -5.97 -9.41 -8.52
CA VAL A 78 -6.27 -10.83 -8.79
C VAL A 78 -7.76 -11.09 -8.94
#